data_AF-A0AAV2QY95-F1
#
_entry.id   AF-A0AAV2QY95-F1
#
_cell.length_a   1.000
_cell.length_b   1.000
_cell.length_c   1.000
_cell.angle_alpha   90.00
_cell.angle_beta   90.00
_cell.angle_gamma   90.00
#
_symmetry.space_group_name_H-M   'P 1'
#
loop_
_entity.id
_entity.type
_entity.pdbx_description
1 polymer ?
#
loop_
_entity_poly.entity_id
_entity_poly.type
_entity_poly.pdbx_seq_one_letter_code
_entity_poly.pdbx_strand_id
1 'polypeptide(L)'
;GVNEIDFSKIPGAAAASTTWGAYWPRHAFVKTATPNAQIAIWCSEPYKPLPQSIWYKFDEPVTVTKFSFKGWPSGNADDYSPSKYQLFGSNHDADCNDEEFWTILFEDLSGTPFTFEGS
;
A
#
# COMPACT_ATOMS: atom_id res chain seq x y z
N GLY A 1 5.32 -16.53 -16.40
CA GLY A 1 4.42 -15.36 -16.28
C GLY A 1 4.40 -14.95 -14.83
N VAL A 2 4.43 -13.65 -14.54
CA VAL A 2 4.30 -13.16 -13.16
C VAL A 2 2.84 -13.32 -12.75
N ASN A 3 2.55 -14.14 -11.75
CA ASN A 3 1.22 -14.23 -11.16
C ASN A 3 1.11 -13.14 -10.09
N GLU A 4 0.19 -12.20 -10.27
CA GLU A 4 -0.16 -11.21 -9.23
C GLU A 4 -0.65 -11.95 -7.98
N ILE A 5 -0.20 -11.54 -6.80
CA ILE A 5 -0.68 -12.12 -5.54
C ILE A 5 -2.16 -11.78 -5.40
N ASP A 6 -2.99 -12.81 -5.25
CA ASP A 6 -4.39 -12.64 -4.89
C ASP A 6 -4.51 -12.52 -3.37
N PHE A 7 -4.49 -11.29 -2.88
CA PHE A 7 -4.57 -11.00 -1.44
C PHE A 7 -5.89 -11.45 -0.79
N SER A 8 -6.91 -11.81 -1.57
CA SER A 8 -8.14 -12.43 -1.03
C SER A 8 -7.97 -13.92 -0.69
N LYS A 9 -6.90 -14.55 -1.20
CA LYS A 9 -6.61 -15.97 -1.03
C LYS A 9 -5.33 -16.24 -0.24
N ILE A 10 -4.55 -15.19 0.09
CA ILE A 10 -3.37 -15.31 0.94
C ILE A 10 -3.75 -15.04 2.39
N PRO A 11 -3.35 -15.89 3.36
CA PRO A 11 -3.57 -15.61 4.77
C PRO A 11 -2.74 -14.42 5.26
N GLY A 12 -3.33 -13.65 6.17
CA GLY A 12 -2.70 -12.47 6.75
C GLY A 12 -3.67 -11.32 7.00
N ALA A 13 -3.12 -10.17 7.38
CA ALA A 13 -3.88 -8.99 7.70
C ALA A 13 -3.23 -7.71 7.16
N ALA A 14 -4.06 -6.84 6.60
CA ALA A 14 -3.65 -5.49 6.21
C ALA A 14 -3.78 -4.54 7.41
N ALA A 15 -2.76 -3.71 7.61
CA ALA A 15 -2.76 -2.66 8.62
C ALA A 15 -2.06 -1.41 8.07
N ALA A 16 -2.23 -0.29 8.76
CA ALA A 16 -1.60 0.96 8.40
C ALA A 16 -1.36 1.80 9.66
N SER A 17 -0.43 2.73 9.53
CA SER A 17 -0.12 3.74 10.55
C SER A 17 -1.37 4.55 10.95
N THR A 18 -2.14 5.01 9.96
CA THR A 18 -3.43 5.67 10.16
C THR A 18 -4.43 5.33 9.05
N THR A 19 -5.70 5.66 9.25
CA THR A 19 -6.77 5.41 8.27
C THR A 19 -7.81 6.54 8.33
N TRP A 20 -8.09 7.16 7.19
CA TRP A 20 -9.14 8.16 7.09
C TRP A 20 -10.51 7.50 6.87
N GLY A 21 -11.43 7.66 7.82
CA GLY A 21 -12.83 7.26 7.66
C GLY A 21 -13.01 5.80 7.20
N ALA A 22 -13.59 5.61 6.01
CA ALA A 22 -13.88 4.29 5.43
C ALA A 22 -12.77 3.76 4.48
N TYR A 23 -11.66 4.47 4.32
CA TYR A 23 -10.56 4.12 3.43
C TYR A 23 -9.60 3.09 4.08
N TRP A 24 -10.15 1.93 4.47
CA TRP A 24 -9.45 0.91 5.27
C TRP A 24 -8.22 0.29 4.56
N PRO A 25 -7.17 -0.13 5.31
CA PRO A 25 -5.93 -0.66 4.72
C PRO A 25 -6.14 -1.86 3.78
N ARG A 26 -7.10 -2.75 4.10
CA ARG A 26 -7.42 -3.91 3.26
C ARG A 26 -7.75 -3.55 1.81
N HIS A 27 -8.24 -2.34 1.56
CA HIS A 27 -8.63 -1.89 0.23
C HIS A 27 -7.42 -1.57 -0.66
N ALA A 28 -6.21 -1.40 -0.11
CA ALA A 28 -4.99 -1.28 -0.92
C ALA A 28 -4.53 -2.62 -1.53
N PHE A 29 -4.92 -3.74 -0.92
CA PHE A 29 -4.42 -5.07 -1.28
C PHE A 29 -5.46 -5.90 -2.04
N VAL A 30 -6.73 -5.78 -1.68
CA VAL A 30 -7.80 -6.58 -2.28
C VAL A 30 -8.52 -5.77 -3.35
N LYS A 31 -8.61 -6.30 -4.58
CA LYS A 31 -9.50 -5.78 -5.62
C LYS A 31 -10.95 -5.97 -5.18
N THR A 32 -11.54 -4.99 -4.51
CA THR A 32 -12.92 -5.09 -4.06
C THR A 32 -13.88 -4.77 -5.21
N ALA A 33 -14.86 -5.65 -5.45
CA ALA A 33 -16.00 -5.40 -6.33
C ALA A 33 -17.06 -4.48 -5.67
N THR A 34 -16.64 -3.51 -4.86
CA THR A 34 -17.59 -2.61 -4.18
C THR A 34 -18.27 -1.70 -5.20
N PRO A 35 -19.61 -1.53 -5.15
CA PRO A 35 -20.35 -0.67 -6.08
C PRO A 35 -19.91 0.80 -6.06
N ASN A 36 -19.24 1.24 -5.00
CA ASN A 36 -18.67 2.58 -4.89
C ASN A 36 -17.13 2.50 -4.97
N ALA A 37 -16.58 2.71 -6.16
CA ALA A 37 -15.14 2.64 -6.43
C ALA A 37 -14.32 3.65 -5.59
N GLN A 38 -14.94 4.71 -5.07
CA GLN A 38 -14.24 5.70 -4.25
C GLN A 38 -13.76 5.14 -2.91
N ILE A 39 -14.48 4.20 -2.30
CA ILE A 39 -14.07 3.61 -1.01
C ILE A 39 -13.18 2.38 -1.17
N ALA A 40 -12.81 2.02 -2.39
CA ALA A 40 -11.99 0.84 -2.72
C ALA A 40 -10.47 1.10 -2.67
N ILE A 41 -10.04 2.04 -1.82
CA ILE A 41 -8.63 2.43 -1.64
C ILE A 41 -8.33 2.64 -0.15
N TRP A 42 -7.05 2.65 0.19
CA TRP A 42 -6.57 3.17 1.46
C TRP A 42 -6.21 4.65 1.34
N CYS A 43 -6.43 5.39 2.43
CA CYS A 43 -5.98 6.76 2.59
C CYS A 43 -5.61 6.99 4.06
N SER A 44 -4.45 7.58 4.32
CA SER A 44 -4.03 7.97 5.68
C SER A 44 -4.87 9.13 6.20
N GLU A 45 -4.90 9.32 7.52
CA GLU A 45 -5.60 10.46 8.12
C GLU A 45 -5.01 11.80 7.64
N PRO A 46 -5.86 12.80 7.31
CA PRO A 46 -5.38 14.10 6.92
C PRO A 46 -4.62 14.78 8.07
N TYR A 47 -3.64 15.61 7.71
CA TYR A 47 -2.81 16.40 8.64
C TYR A 47 -1.91 15.58 9.58
N LYS A 48 -1.77 14.26 9.38
CA LYS A 48 -0.75 13.47 10.06
C LYS A 48 0.62 13.69 9.43
N PRO A 49 1.71 13.72 10.22
CA PRO A 49 3.06 13.82 9.69
C PRO A 49 3.38 12.64 8.76
N LEU A 50 4.08 12.92 7.66
CA LEU A 50 4.72 11.89 6.85
C LEU A 50 6.02 11.42 7.53
N PRO A 51 6.47 10.17 7.33
CA PRO A 51 5.86 9.14 6.47
C PRO A 51 4.58 8.54 7.05
N GLN A 52 3.74 8.01 6.16
CA GLN A 52 2.58 7.18 6.51
C GLN A 52 2.74 5.86 5.79
N SER A 53 2.60 4.77 6.54
CA SER A 53 2.84 3.41 6.04
C SER A 53 1.56 2.59 6.02
N ILE A 54 1.49 1.71 5.03
CA ILE A 54 0.52 0.63 4.89
C ILE A 54 1.28 -0.67 4.64
N TRP A 55 0.86 -1.75 5.28
CA TRP A 55 1.51 -3.04 5.15
C TRP A 55 0.50 -4.19 5.17
N TYR A 56 0.98 -5.34 4.70
CA TYR A 56 0.29 -6.60 4.81
C TYR A 56 1.19 -7.55 5.59
N LYS A 57 0.72 -8.00 6.76
CA LYS A 57 1.38 -9.04 7.54
C LYS A 57 0.90 -10.39 7.04
N PHE A 58 1.78 -11.12 6.36
CA PHE A 58 1.51 -12.49 5.93
C PHE A 58 1.65 -13.43 7.14
N ASP A 59 0.81 -14.47 7.19
CA ASP A 59 0.93 -15.49 8.24
C ASP A 59 2.18 -16.38 8.02
N GLU A 60 2.66 -16.47 6.78
CA GLU A 60 3.85 -17.22 6.38
C GLU A 60 4.75 -16.35 5.50
N PRO A 61 6.09 -16.53 5.52
CA PRO A 61 6.99 -15.78 4.67
C PRO A 61 6.69 -15.92 3.18
N VAL A 62 6.69 -14.80 2.45
CA VAL A 62 6.45 -14.76 1.00
C VAL A 62 7.64 -14.17 0.25
N THR A 63 7.90 -14.66 -0.95
CA THR A 63 8.91 -14.07 -1.85
C THR A 63 8.26 -13.05 -2.78
N VAL A 64 8.59 -11.77 -2.60
CA VAL A 64 8.14 -10.67 -3.47
C VAL A 64 9.16 -10.45 -4.59
N THR A 65 8.76 -10.69 -5.84
CA THR A 65 9.63 -10.51 -7.02
C THR A 65 9.32 -9.26 -7.83
N LYS A 66 8.10 -8.72 -7.66
CA LYS A 66 7.62 -7.51 -8.31
C LYS A 66 6.55 -6.88 -7.43
N PHE A 67 6.51 -5.56 -7.39
CA PHE A 67 5.42 -4.80 -6.80
C PHE A 67 4.95 -3.73 -7.78
N SER A 68 3.69 -3.34 -7.63
CA SER A 68 3.12 -2.15 -8.26
C SER A 68 1.96 -1.71 -7.39
N PHE A 69 1.58 -0.44 -7.52
CA PHE A 69 0.41 0.11 -6.85
C PHE A 69 -0.29 1.06 -7.81
N LYS A 70 -1.50 1.46 -7.43
CA LYS A 70 -2.31 2.40 -8.20
C LYS A 70 -2.66 3.58 -7.32
N GLY A 71 -2.60 4.77 -7.90
CA GLY A 71 -3.11 5.99 -7.30
C GLY A 71 -4.63 6.03 -7.26
N TRP A 72 -5.16 7.15 -6.77
CA TRP A 72 -6.60 7.38 -6.71
C TRP A 72 -7.24 7.31 -8.12
N PRO A 73 -8.36 6.58 -8.32
CA PRO A 73 -8.92 6.29 -9.66
C PRO A 73 -9.68 7.46 -10.33
N SER A 74 -9.79 8.63 -9.69
CA SER A 74 -10.49 9.82 -10.16
C SER A 74 -9.50 10.99 -10.30
N GLY A 75 -9.91 12.10 -10.92
CA GLY A 75 -9.05 13.25 -11.28
C GLY A 75 -8.29 13.98 -10.15
N ASN A 76 -8.24 13.42 -8.95
CA ASN A 76 -7.43 13.89 -7.82
C ASN A 76 -6.21 12.98 -7.58
N ALA A 77 -5.80 12.16 -8.56
CA ALA A 77 -4.69 11.23 -8.40
C ALA A 77 -3.40 11.93 -7.94
N ASP A 78 -3.12 13.13 -8.44
CA ASP A 78 -1.92 13.88 -8.12
C ASP A 78 -1.87 14.32 -6.65
N ASP A 79 -3.03 14.56 -6.01
CA ASP A 79 -3.12 15.02 -4.62
C ASP A 79 -2.97 13.87 -3.61
N TYR A 80 -3.31 12.64 -4.00
CA TYR A 80 -3.38 11.48 -3.10
C TYR A 80 -2.39 10.37 -3.43
N SER A 81 -1.65 10.47 -4.53
CA SER A 81 -0.62 9.47 -4.88
C SER A 81 0.74 9.87 -4.33
N PRO A 82 1.50 8.94 -3.72
CA PRO A 82 2.78 9.27 -3.10
C PRO A 82 3.85 9.61 -4.14
N SER A 83 4.32 10.85 -4.23
CA SER A 83 5.46 11.20 -5.10
C SER A 83 6.83 10.74 -4.59
N LYS A 84 6.88 10.29 -3.32
CA LYS A 84 8.03 9.64 -2.70
C LYS A 84 7.56 8.45 -1.90
N TYR A 85 8.23 7.32 -2.02
CA TYR A 85 7.87 6.10 -1.30
C TYR A 85 9.07 5.18 -1.09
N GLN A 86 8.95 4.35 -0.06
CA GLN A 86 9.85 3.23 0.19
C GLN A 86 9.01 1.96 0.29
N LEU A 87 9.46 0.90 -0.37
CA LEU A 87 8.97 -0.45 -0.15
C LEU A 87 9.87 -1.09 0.91
N PHE A 88 9.26 -1.52 2.01
CA PHE A 88 9.96 -2.23 3.07
C PHE A 88 9.44 -3.66 3.21
N GLY A 89 10.27 -4.52 3.79
CA GLY A 89 9.88 -5.84 4.30
C GLY A 89 10.38 -6.00 5.74
N SER A 90 9.77 -6.91 6.49
CA SER A 90 10.20 -7.27 7.83
C SER A 90 9.93 -8.74 8.10
N ASN A 91 10.80 -9.37 8.89
CA ASN A 91 10.63 -10.73 9.41
C ASN A 91 10.30 -10.71 10.93
N HIS A 92 9.88 -9.55 11.47
CA HIS A 92 9.53 -9.43 12.89
C HIS A 92 8.11 -9.94 13.15
N ASP A 93 7.95 -10.88 14.07
CA ASP A 93 6.70 -11.64 14.28
C ASP A 93 5.55 -10.85 14.90
N ALA A 94 5.81 -9.69 15.51
CA ALA A 94 4.78 -8.93 16.24
C ALA A 94 3.84 -8.13 15.31
N ASP A 95 4.31 -7.01 14.79
CA ASP A 95 3.62 -6.15 13.83
C ASP A 95 4.68 -5.54 12.90
N CYS A 96 4.34 -5.32 11.63
CA CYS A 96 5.25 -4.69 10.69
C CYS A 96 5.35 -3.17 10.90
N ASN A 97 4.88 -2.63 12.03
CA ASN A 97 4.90 -1.20 12.35
C ASN A 97 6.15 -0.74 13.11
N ASP A 98 7.14 -1.62 13.29
CA ASP A 98 8.40 -1.29 13.95
C ASP A 98 9.51 -1.05 12.92
N GLU A 99 9.83 0.22 12.70
CA GLU A 99 10.82 0.67 11.72
C GLU A 99 12.23 0.13 11.98
N GLU A 100 12.56 -0.22 13.23
CA GLU A 100 13.88 -0.80 13.57
C GLU A 100 14.11 -2.15 12.86
N PHE A 101 13.01 -2.87 12.58
CA PHE A 101 13.06 -4.18 11.93
C PHE A 101 12.74 -4.12 10.43
N TRP A 102 12.69 -2.92 9.84
CA TRP A 102 12.45 -2.77 8.41
C TRP A 102 13.73 -2.95 7.62
N THR A 103 13.60 -3.70 6.53
CA THR A 103 14.58 -3.71 5.45
C THR A 103 13.97 -2.99 4.25
N ILE A 104 14.60 -1.90 3.81
CA ILE A 104 14.18 -1.19 2.60
C ILE A 104 14.59 -2.01 1.38
N LEU A 105 13.59 -2.47 0.62
CA LEU A 105 13.75 -3.31 -0.57
C LEU A 105 13.86 -2.46 -1.84
N PHE A 106 13.19 -1.31 -1.87
CA PHE A 106 13.20 -0.36 -2.96
C PHE A 106 12.80 1.03 -2.45
N GLU A 107 13.29 2.08 -3.10
CA GLU A 107 12.85 3.45 -2.81
C GLU A 107 12.84 4.31 -4.07
N ASP A 108 11.86 5.22 -4.11
CA ASP A 108 11.84 6.35 -5.03
C ASP A 108 11.62 7.61 -4.19
N LEU A 109 12.67 8.41 -4.05
CA LEU A 109 12.66 9.66 -3.29
C LEU A 109 12.70 10.88 -4.21
N SER A 110 12.54 10.68 -5.53
CA SER A 110 12.67 11.74 -6.53
C SER A 110 11.65 12.85 -6.35
N GLY A 111 10.46 12.53 -5.83
CA GLY A 111 9.35 13.47 -5.74
C GLY A 111 8.63 13.67 -7.08
N THR A 112 8.96 12.87 -8.09
CA THR A 112 8.31 12.93 -9.40
C THR A 112 6.95 12.25 -9.29
N PRO A 113 5.83 12.93 -9.64
CA PRO A 113 4.53 12.29 -9.69
C PRO A 113 4.52 11.09 -10.66
N PHE A 114 3.65 10.11 -10.40
CA PHE A 114 3.51 8.96 -11.30
C PHE A 114 3.08 9.40 -12.69
N THR A 115 3.77 8.91 -13.71
CA THR A 115 3.24 8.90 -15.07
C THR A 115 2.35 7.68 -15.21
N PHE A 116 1.06 7.89 -15.43
CA PHE A 116 0.15 6.80 -15.79
C PHE A 116 0.61 6.14 -17.09
N GLU A 117 0.93 4.85 -17.06
CA GLU A 117 1.07 4.08 -18.30
C GLU A 117 -0.33 3.86 -18.88
N GLY A 118 -0.71 4.67 -19.88
CA GLY A 118 -1.93 4.50 -20.67
C GLY A 118 -2.85 5.72 -20.67
N SER A 119 -2.47 6.75 -21.44
CA SER A 119 -3.40 7.69 -22.08
C SER A 119 -3.68 7.25 -23.51
#